data_AF-A0AA42YP19-F1
#
_entry.id   AF-A0AA42YP19-F1
#
_cell.length_a   1.000
_cell.length_b   1.000
_cell.length_c   1.000
_cell.angle_alpha   90.00
_cell.angle_beta   90.00
_cell.angle_gamma   90.00
#
_symmetry.space_group_name_H-M   'P 1'
#
loop_
_entity.id
_entity.type
_entity.pdbx_description
1 polymer ?
#
loop_
_entity_poly.entity_id
_entity_poly.type
_entity_poly.pdbx_seq_one_letter_code
_entity_poly.pdbx_strand_id
1 'polypeptide(L)' 'MKSSTRDDAEGKMHQVKGKIKEIAGKVIMNPDLEAEGKDEISDGKTQEKIGTVKKFVGK' A
#
# COMPACT_ATOMS: atom_id res chain seq x y z
N MET A 1 16.21 6.28 -15.01
CA MET A 1 16.15 5.58 -13.70
C MET A 1 14.96 4.64 -13.72
N LYS A 2 15.12 3.35 -13.38
CA LYS A 2 14.10 2.30 -13.59
C LYS A 2 12.83 2.60 -12.79
N SER A 3 11.71 2.76 -13.48
CA SER A 3 10.38 3.05 -12.91
C SER A 3 9.96 2.07 -11.82
N SER A 4 10.45 0.81 -11.87
CA SER A 4 10.23 -0.18 -10.81
C SER A 4 10.61 0.31 -9.41
N THR A 5 11.77 0.96 -9.23
CA THR A 5 12.20 1.36 -7.88
C THR A 5 11.32 2.46 -7.28
N ARG A 6 10.67 3.28 -8.11
CA ARG A 6 9.70 4.29 -7.67
C ARG A 6 8.36 3.65 -7.30
N ASP A 7 7.85 2.73 -8.14
CA ASP A 7 6.63 1.96 -7.87
C ASP A 7 6.74 1.11 -6.59
N ASP A 8 7.87 0.42 -6.39
CA ASP A 8 8.15 -0.37 -5.20
C ASP A 8 8.18 0.50 -3.92
N ALA A 9 8.70 1.73 -4.03
CA ALA A 9 8.76 2.67 -2.90
C ALA A 9 7.38 3.27 -2.58
N GLU A 10 6.60 3.61 -3.60
CA GLU A 10 5.26 4.18 -3.47
C GLU A 10 4.27 3.17 -2.86
N GLY A 11 4.30 1.91 -3.33
CA GLY A 11 3.50 0.83 -2.74
C GLY A 11 3.86 0.55 -1.27
N LYS A 12 5.13 0.65 -0.89
CA LYS A 12 5.55 0.56 0.53
C LYS A 12 5.08 1.76 1.34
N MET A 13 5.12 2.96 0.78
CA MET A 13 4.60 4.17 1.45
C MET A 13 3.10 4.05 1.75
N HIS A 14 2.31 3.56 0.79
CA HIS A 14 0.88 3.32 0.97
C HIS A 14 0.62 2.26 2.05
N GLN A 15 1.39 1.17 2.09
CA GLN A 15 1.26 0.16 3.15
C GLN A 15 1.56 0.71 4.55
N VAL A 16 2.58 1.55 4.69
CA VAL A 16 2.94 2.19 5.98
C VAL A 16 1.84 3.17 6.41
N LYS A 17 1.36 4.01 5.49
CA LYS A 17 0.32 5.01 5.76
C LYS A 17 -1.02 4.34 6.14
N GLY A 18 -1.41 3.30 5.41
CA GLY A 18 -2.61 2.51 5.74
C GLY A 18 -2.51 1.81 7.09
N LYS A 19 -1.34 1.27 7.46
CA LYS A 19 -1.12 0.71 8.82
C LYS A 19 -1.28 1.76 9.92
N ILE A 20 -0.77 2.98 9.69
CA ILE A 20 -0.90 4.07 10.65
C ILE A 20 -2.38 4.45 10.81
N LYS A 21 -3.12 4.55 9.71
CA LYS A 21 -4.58 4.78 9.72
C LYS A 21 -5.34 3.67 10.44
N GLU A 22 -5.01 2.40 10.19
CA GLU A 22 -5.66 1.26 10.87
C GLU A 22 -5.42 1.31 12.39
N ILE A 23 -4.18 1.55 12.82
CA ILE A 23 -3.82 1.63 14.24
C ILE A 23 -4.51 2.84 14.88
N ALA A 24 -4.50 4.00 14.22
CA ALA A 24 -5.20 5.19 14.70
C ALA A 24 -6.72 4.94 14.81
N GLY A 25 -7.34 4.33 13.80
CA GLY A 25 -8.77 3.97 13.84
C GLY A 25 -9.11 3.06 15.01
N LYS A 26 -8.29 2.03 15.29
CA LYS A 26 -8.45 1.16 16.47
C LYS A 26 -8.30 1.90 17.79
N VAL A 27 -7.30 2.76 17.91
CA VAL A 27 -7.01 3.49 19.16
C VAL A 27 -8.11 4.51 19.48
N ILE A 28 -8.66 5.18 18.46
CA ILE A 28 -9.67 6.23 18.64
C ILE A 28 -11.11 5.65 18.50
N MET A 29 -11.26 4.32 18.33
CA MET A 29 -12.52 3.63 18.04
C MET A 29 -13.29 4.23 16.84
N ASN A 30 -12.56 4.68 15.83
CA ASN A 30 -13.15 5.22 14.60
C ASN A 30 -13.15 4.15 13.48
N PRO A 31 -14.32 3.56 13.16
CA PRO A 31 -14.42 2.50 12.16
C PRO A 31 -14.12 2.98 10.72
N ASP A 32 -14.33 4.26 10.43
CA ASP A 32 -14.08 4.85 9.11
C ASP A 32 -12.57 4.88 8.80
N LEU A 33 -11.78 5.31 9.79
CA LEU A 33 -10.32 5.40 9.70
C LEU A 33 -9.65 4.02 9.67
N GLU A 34 -10.24 3.03 10.35
CA GLU A 34 -9.81 1.63 10.26
C GLU A 34 -10.07 1.05 8.85
N ALA A 35 -11.23 1.32 8.28
CA ALA A 35 -11.61 0.86 6.95
C ALA A 35 -10.72 1.50 5.87
N GLU A 36 -10.49 2.81 5.91
CA GLU A 36 -9.55 3.50 5.04
C GLU A 36 -8.14 2.92 5.12
N GLY A 37 -7.66 2.61 6.33
CA GLY A 37 -6.34 2.02 6.53
C GLY A 37 -6.20 0.65 5.87
N LYS A 38 -7.22 -0.21 6.00
CA LYS A 38 -7.28 -1.53 5.35
C LYS A 38 -7.34 -1.44 3.83
N ASP A 39 -8.08 -0.48 3.30
CA ASP A 39 -8.18 -0.22 1.86
C ASP A 39 -6.84 0.22 1.27
N GLU A 40 -6.17 1.19 1.92
CA GLU A 40 -4.87 1.73 1.48
C GLU A 40 -3.74 0.68 1.55
N ILE A 41 -3.78 -0.25 2.51
CA ILE A 41 -2.88 -1.42 2.57
C ILE A 41 -3.14 -2.37 1.40
N SER A 42 -4.41 -2.62 1.08
CA SER A 42 -4.80 -3.58 0.04
C SER A 42 -4.45 -3.07 -1.35
N ASP A 43 -4.64 -1.78 -1.59
CA ASP A 43 -4.24 -1.11 -2.82
C ASP A 43 -2.71 -1.13 -2.99
N GLY A 44 -1.95 -0.78 -1.94
CA GLY A 44 -0.48 -0.84 -1.96
C GLY A 44 0.08 -2.24 -2.22
N LYS A 45 -0.54 -3.29 -1.67
CA LYS A 45 -0.18 -4.69 -1.99
C LYS A 45 -0.51 -5.08 -3.43
N THR A 46 -1.60 -4.54 -3.97
CA THR A 46 -2.02 -4.79 -5.35
C THR A 46 -1.05 -4.14 -6.32
N GLN A 47 -0.62 -2.90 -6.06
CA GLN A 47 0.41 -2.22 -6.83
C GLN A 47 1.75 -2.95 -6.78
N GLU A 48 2.18 -3.45 -5.61
CA GLU A 48 3.42 -4.24 -5.47
C GLU A 48 3.39 -5.52 -6.32
N LYS A 49 2.26 -6.23 -6.33
CA LYS A 49 2.07 -7.43 -7.17
C LYS A 49 2.08 -7.10 -8.66
N ILE A 50 1.40 -6.04 -9.08
CA ILE A 50 1.37 -5.60 -10.48
C ILE A 50 2.75 -5.15 -10.93
N GLY A 51 3.47 -4.39 -10.10
CA GLY A 51 4.85 -3.98 -10.36
C GLY A 51 5.80 -5.16 -10.50
N THR A 52 5.64 -6.17 -9.65
CA THR A 52 6.38 -7.44 -9.73
C THR A 52 6.08 -8.18 -11.03
N VAL A 53 4.80 -8.37 -11.39
CA VAL A 53 4.41 -9.05 -12.63
C VAL A 53 4.93 -8.31 -13.88
N LYS A 54 4.82 -6.98 -13.93
CA LYS A 54 5.40 -6.15 -15.00
C LYS A 54 6.91 -6.34 -15.12
N LYS A 55 7.63 -6.49 -14.00
CA LYS A 55 9.08 -6.71 -13.97
C LYS A 55 9.47 -8.08 -14.52
N PHE A 56 8.61 -9.10 -14.35
CA PHE A 56 8.82 -10.44 -14.90
C PHE A 56 8.40 -10.57 -16.37
N VAL A 57 7.28 -9.97 -16.77
CA VAL A 57 6.77 -10.00 -18.16
C VAL A 57 7.52 -9.06 -19.09
N GLY A 58 8.06 -7.95 -18.57
CA GLY A 58 8.83 -6.97 -19.35
C GLY A 58 10.31 -7.31 -19.53
N LYS A 59 10.72 -8.54 -19.26
CA LYS A 59 12.10 -9.03 -19.45
C LYS A 59 12.17 -10.03 -20.59
#